data_AF-A0A7J3IZ08-F1
#
_entry.id   AF-A0A7J3IZ08-F1
#
_cell.length_a   1.000
_cell.length_b   1.000
_cell.length_c   1.000
_cell.angle_alpha   90.00
_cell.angle_beta   90.00
_cell.angle_gamma   90.00
#
_symmetry.space_group_name_H-M   'P 1'
#
loop_
_entity.id
_entity.type
_entity.pdbx_description
1 polymer ?
#
loop_
_entity_poly.entity_id
_entity_poly.type
_entity_poly.pdbx_seq_one_letter_code
_entity_poly.pdbx_strand_id
1 'polypeptide(L)' 'VTIVAIGPETAKAIKEVGLRVDVIPKSYTFNAAIEALIDYWKQDH' A
#
# COMPACT_ATOMS: atom_id res chain seq x y z
N VAL A 1 0.79 -12.18 -2.14
CA VAL A 1 0.20 -11.02 -2.84
C VAL A 1 0.42 -9.82 -1.95
N THR A 2 1.04 -8.75 -2.47
CA THR A 2 1.25 -7.51 -1.72
C THR A 2 0.10 -6.56 -2.01
N ILE A 3 -0.54 -6.04 -0.97
CA ILE A 3 -1.67 -5.12 -1.10
C ILE A 3 -1.21 -3.70 -0.76
N VAL A 4 -1.34 -2.81 -1.75
CA VAL A 4 -1.03 -1.38 -1.62
C VAL A 4 -2.34 -0.61 -1.51
N ALA A 5 -2.52 0.14 -0.43
CA ALA A 5 -3.61 1.10 -0.32
C ALA A 5 -3.11 2.49 -0.69
N ILE A 6 -3.73 3.15 -1.67
CA ILE A 6 -3.30 4.48 -2.12
C ILE A 6 -3.43 5.56 -1.03
N GLY A 7 -4.26 5.33 -0.01
CA GLY A 7 -4.46 6.24 1.11
C GLY A 7 -5.23 5.60 2.28
N PRO A 8 -5.45 6.36 3.37
CA PRO A 8 -6.01 5.86 4.62
C PRO A 8 -7.44 5.33 4.49
N GLU A 9 -8.29 5.97 3.68
CA GLU A 9 -9.68 5.50 3.46
C GLU A 9 -9.70 4.15 2.72
N THR A 10 -8.87 3.99 1.69
CA THR A 10 -8.72 2.70 1.00
C THR A 10 -8.17 1.64 1.95
N ALA A 11 -7.21 1.99 2.81
CA ALA A 11 -6.65 1.07 3.79
C ALA A 11 -7.70 0.61 4.82
N LYS A 12 -8.61 1.51 5.22
CA LYS A 12 -9.74 1.18 6.09
C LYS A 12 -10.70 0.21 5.42
N ALA A 13 -11.13 0.50 4.19
CA ALA A 13 -12.03 -0.39 3.44
C ALA A 13 -11.43 -1.79 3.22
N ILE A 14 -10.12 -1.88 2.95
CA ILE A 14 -9.40 -3.17 2.82
C ILE A 14 -9.42 -3.95 4.15
N LYS A 15 -9.20 -3.26 5.28
CA LYS A 15 -9.27 -3.89 6.61
C LYS A 15 -10.67 -4.35 6.98
N GLU A 16 -11.71 -3.61 6.60
CA GLU A 16 -13.11 -3.97 6.85
C GLU A 16 -13.53 -5.27 6.14
N VAL A 17 -12.90 -5.59 5.01
CA VAL A 17 -13.11 -6.88 4.32
C VAL A 17 -12.15 -7.99 4.78
N GLY A 18 -11.43 -7.77 5.88
CA GLY A 18 -10.55 -8.77 6.50
C GLY A 18 -9.19 -8.94 5.82
N LEU A 19 -8.80 -8.03 4.92
CA LEU A 19 -7.50 -8.05 4.26
C LEU A 19 -6.49 -7.17 4.99
N ARG A 20 -5.21 -7.55 4.91
CA ARG A 20 -4.09 -6.76 5.42
C ARG A 20 -3.56 -5.84 4.32
N VAL A 21 -3.25 -4.61 4.70
CA VAL A 21 -2.52 -3.66 3.85
C VAL A 21 -1.04 -3.77 4.19
N ASP A 22 -0.20 -3.99 3.19
CA ASP A 22 1.24 -4.12 3.36
C ASP A 22 1.96 -2.78 3.18
N VAL A 23 1.45 -1.95 2.26
CA VAL A 23 2.09 -0.69 1.88
C VAL A 23 1.05 0.43 1.80
N ILE A 24 1.39 1.59 2.35
CA ILE A 24 0.68 2.85 2.15
C ILE A 24 1.73 3.90 1.76
N PRO A 25 1.58 4.59 0.61
CA PRO A 25 2.55 5.57 0.17
C PRO A 25 2.49 6.85 1.01
N LYS A 26 3.59 7.61 1.05
CA LYS A 26 3.68 8.91 1.73
C LYS A 26 2.79 9.99 1.10
N SER A 27 2.52 9.85 -0.20
CA SER A 27 1.63 10.73 -0.95
C SER A 27 0.57 9.90 -1.65
N TYR A 28 -0.67 10.36 -1.65
CA TYR A 28 -1.81 9.60 -2.17
C TYR A 28 -1.98 9.74 -3.68
N THR A 29 -0.89 9.50 -4.41
CA THR A 29 -0.85 9.51 -5.87
C THR A 29 -0.49 8.13 -6.40
N PHE A 30 -0.86 7.85 -7.65
CA PHE A 30 -0.54 6.57 -8.28
C PHE A 30 0.98 6.34 -8.35
N ASN A 31 1.75 7.35 -8.76
CA ASN A 31 3.21 7.25 -8.86
C ASN A 31 3.84 6.92 -7.49
N ALA A 32 3.40 7.59 -6.42
CA ALA A 32 3.91 7.33 -5.08
C ALA A 32 3.53 5.92 -4.58
N ALA A 33 2.37 5.39 -4.97
CA ALA A 33 1.98 4.01 -4.67
C ALA A 33 2.90 2.98 -5.35
N ILE A 34 3.27 3.22 -6.61
CA ILE A 34 4.22 2.36 -7.34
C ILE A 34 5.62 2.45 -6.73
N GLU A 35 6.11 3.65 -6.42
CA GLU A 35 7.40 3.85 -5.76
C GLU A 35 7.46 3.13 -4.40
N ALA A 36 6.42 3.29 -3.57
CA ALA A 36 6.34 2.63 -2.28
C ALA A 36 6.30 1.09 -2.40
N LEU A 37 5.62 0.57 -3.43
CA LEU A 37 5.63 -0.86 -3.73
C LEU A 37 7.05 -1.34 -4.12
N ILE A 38 7.75 -0.62 -4.99
CA ILE A 38 9.12 -0.96 -5.39
C ILE A 38 10.04 -0.95 -4.17
N ASP A 39 9.96 0.08 -3.33
CA ASP A 39 10.81 0.20 -2.13
C ASP A 39 10.53 -0.90 -1.11
N TYR A 40 9.26 -1.30 -0.94
CA TYR A 40 8.89 -2.43 -0.10
C TYR A 40 9.57 -3.73 -0.53
N TRP A 41 9.60 -4.02 -1.84
CA TRP A 41 10.24 -5.23 -2.37
C TRP A 41 11.78 -5.16 -2.40
N LYS A 42 12.38 -3.97 -2.40
CA LYS A 42 13.84 -3.81 -2.28
C LYS A 42 14.36 -4.03 -0.86
N GLN A 43 13.54 -3.83 0.16
CA GLN A 43 13.97 -3.84 1.56
C GLN A 43 13.86 -5.21 2.22
N ASP A 44 13.02 -6.10 1.70
CA ASP A 44 12.70 -7.35 2.40
C ASP A 44 12.92 -8.62 1.56
N HIS A 45 13.61 -8.54 0.41
CA HIS A 45 14.08 -9.66 -0.43
C HIS A 45 15.52 -9.42 -0.92
#